data_AF-A0A7T3BM21-F1
#
_entry.id   AF-A0A7T3BM21-F1
#
_cell.length_a   1.000
_cell.length_b   1.000
_cell.length_c   1.000
_cell.angle_alpha   90.00
_cell.angle_beta   90.00
_cell.angle_gamma   90.00
#
_symmetry.space_group_name_H-M   'P 1'
#
loop_
_entity.id
_entity.type
_entity.pdbx_description
1 polymer ?
#
loop_
_entity_poly.entity_id
_entity_poly.type
_entity_poly.pdbx_seq_one_letter_code
_entity_poly.pdbx_strand_id
1 'polypeptide(L)'
;MVIEQELEIIRRFRENVYEKKPDTSLLNQNHDGRAGHWLETQMGISHNAHNEADLFGYEMKNHTTSGKTTFGDWSADYYIFKNNQLNLSRTQFIKIFGKPNAQKNGRYSWSGEPIPTIHRPSSWNGSKMLIDEDDTIKIVYNYSQDPRPNKDKIVPTWLQQENLTLASWSKEWLQPKFTKKFSQNGWFKCLQDDCGVYRTIVFGEPMNFENWLKLVRSGVVFFDSGMYEGNERNYSQWRANNTYWDSLIVRKYPPFPQEN
;
A
#
# COMPACT_ATOMS: atom_id res chain seq x y z
N MET A 1 23.20 -19.33 -7.03
CA MET A 1 22.80 -19.71 -8.40
C MET A 1 21.77 -18.67 -8.82
N VAL A 2 22.06 -17.83 -9.82
CA VAL A 2 21.04 -16.91 -10.34
C VAL A 2 20.02 -17.77 -11.09
N ILE A 3 18.75 -17.66 -10.71
CA ILE A 3 17.66 -18.46 -11.29
C ILE A 3 17.42 -17.95 -12.73
N GLU A 4 17.21 -18.83 -13.72
CA GLU A 4 16.98 -18.45 -15.14
C GLU A 4 15.93 -17.33 -15.31
N GLN A 5 14.92 -17.34 -14.45
CA GLN A 5 13.86 -16.33 -14.36
C GLN A 5 14.39 -14.93 -14.02
N GLU A 6 15.34 -14.82 -13.08
CA GLU A 6 15.99 -13.55 -12.73
C GLU A 6 16.82 -13.02 -13.91
N LEU A 7 17.53 -13.89 -14.63
CA LEU A 7 18.30 -13.51 -15.82
C LEU A 7 17.40 -12.94 -16.92
N GLU A 8 16.24 -13.53 -17.17
CA GLU A 8 15.28 -13.01 -18.14
C GLU A 8 14.73 -11.63 -17.72
N ILE A 9 14.46 -11.42 -16.42
CA ILE A 9 14.06 -10.09 -15.90
C ILE A 9 15.17 -9.06 -16.15
N ILE A 10 16.42 -9.42 -15.84
CA ILE A 10 17.58 -8.55 -16.06
C ILE A 10 17.75 -8.23 -17.54
N ARG A 11 17.60 -9.22 -18.43
CA ARG A 11 17.67 -9.05 -19.88
C ARG A 11 16.62 -8.06 -20.38
N ARG A 12 15.35 -8.24 -19.98
CA ARG A 12 14.26 -7.30 -20.31
C ARG A 12 14.54 -5.89 -19.80
N PHE A 13 15.02 -5.76 -18.56
CA PHE A 13 15.40 -4.45 -18.02
C PHE A 13 16.52 -3.81 -18.85
N ARG A 14 17.58 -4.53 -19.17
CA ARG A 14 18.74 -4.05 -19.94
C ARG A 14 18.34 -3.57 -21.34
N GLU A 15 17.51 -4.33 -22.05
CA GLU A 15 17.09 -4.01 -23.41
C GLU A 15 16.02 -2.91 -23.47
N ASN A 16 15.04 -2.98 -22.55
CA ASN A 16 13.81 -2.20 -22.69
C ASN A 16 13.74 -1.00 -21.75
N VAL A 17 14.49 -0.96 -20.65
CA VAL A 17 14.31 0.03 -19.57
C VAL A 17 15.59 0.79 -19.25
N TYR A 18 16.74 0.12 -19.20
CA TYR A 18 18.02 0.71 -18.81
C TYR A 18 18.39 1.92 -19.70
N GLU A 19 18.84 3.00 -19.08
CA GLU A 19 19.14 4.31 -19.69
C GLU A 19 17.97 5.03 -20.35
N LYS A 20 16.73 4.57 -20.12
CA LYS A 20 15.53 5.23 -20.61
C LYS A 20 14.81 5.99 -19.50
N LYS A 21 14.13 7.06 -19.90
CA LYS A 21 13.18 7.80 -19.08
C LYS A 21 11.76 7.36 -19.48
N PRO A 22 10.80 7.20 -18.54
CA PRO A 22 9.42 6.93 -18.92
C PRO A 22 8.88 7.99 -19.86
N ASP A 23 8.49 7.58 -21.07
CA ASP A 23 7.68 8.43 -21.94
C ASP A 23 6.21 8.21 -21.61
N THR A 24 5.62 9.19 -20.94
CA THR A 24 4.21 9.15 -20.53
C THR A 24 3.33 10.05 -21.38
N SER A 25 3.84 10.63 -22.47
CA SER A 25 3.14 11.64 -23.28
C SER A 25 1.78 11.15 -23.82
N LEU A 26 1.68 9.85 -24.14
CA LEU A 26 0.48 9.20 -24.66
C LEU A 26 -0.44 8.63 -23.56
N LEU A 27 -0.06 8.72 -22.28
CA LEU A 27 -0.85 8.25 -21.15
C LEU A 27 -1.69 9.38 -20.55
N ASN A 28 -2.74 9.02 -19.79
CA ASN A 28 -3.51 9.99 -19.04
C ASN A 28 -2.60 10.71 -18.02
N GLN A 29 -2.33 11.99 -18.28
CA GLN A 29 -1.40 12.79 -17.47
C GLN A 29 -1.88 12.97 -16.01
N ASN A 30 -3.18 12.78 -15.76
CA ASN A 30 -3.77 12.84 -14.41
C ASN A 30 -3.63 11.52 -13.64
N HIS A 31 -3.02 10.48 -14.21
CA HIS A 31 -2.79 9.21 -13.53
C HIS A 31 -1.42 9.20 -12.85
N ASP A 32 -1.40 9.18 -11.52
CA ASP A 32 -0.16 9.13 -10.72
C ASP A 32 0.67 7.86 -10.98
N GLY A 33 0.03 6.77 -11.43
CA GLY A 33 0.68 5.48 -11.74
C GLY A 33 1.24 5.36 -13.16
N ARG A 34 1.21 6.42 -13.99
CA ARG A 34 1.58 6.35 -15.42
C ARG A 34 3.01 5.85 -15.69
N ALA A 35 3.96 6.23 -14.84
CA ALA A 35 5.35 5.76 -14.97
C ALA A 35 5.49 4.27 -14.61
N GLY A 36 4.64 3.77 -13.70
CA GLY A 36 4.54 2.34 -13.39
C GLY A 36 3.96 1.56 -14.58
N HIS A 37 2.87 2.05 -15.17
CA HIS A 37 2.26 1.46 -16.37
C HIS A 37 3.26 1.38 -17.53
N TRP A 38 4.01 2.47 -17.79
CA TRP A 38 5.08 2.46 -18.78
C TRP A 38 6.11 1.36 -18.49
N LEU A 39 6.55 1.24 -17.24
CA LEU A 39 7.53 0.23 -16.83
C LEU A 39 7.00 -1.19 -16.99
N GLU A 40 5.77 -1.47 -16.53
CA GLU A 40 5.08 -2.75 -16.69
C GLU A 40 5.05 -3.17 -18.16
N THR A 41 4.71 -2.22 -19.05
CA THR A 41 4.71 -2.45 -20.50
C THR A 41 6.12 -2.81 -21.02
N GLN A 42 7.15 -2.06 -20.63
CA GLN A 42 8.53 -2.33 -21.07
C GLN A 42 9.08 -3.67 -20.55
N MET A 43 8.62 -4.10 -19.37
CA MET A 43 8.98 -5.39 -18.77
C MET A 43 8.13 -6.55 -19.30
N GLY A 44 7.18 -6.28 -20.21
CA GLY A 44 6.32 -7.30 -20.82
C GLY A 44 5.28 -7.88 -19.86
N ILE A 45 4.81 -7.08 -18.91
CA ILE A 45 3.76 -7.45 -17.96
C ILE A 45 2.41 -7.08 -18.58
N SER A 46 1.53 -8.06 -18.71
CA SER A 46 0.15 -7.85 -19.15
C SER A 46 -0.67 -7.25 -18.01
N HIS A 47 -1.29 -6.08 -18.25
CA HIS A 47 -2.16 -5.41 -17.28
C HIS A 47 -3.38 -6.29 -16.97
N ASN A 48 -3.38 -6.89 -15.81
CA ASN A 48 -4.50 -7.66 -15.29
C ASN A 48 -4.75 -7.29 -13.82
N ALA A 49 -5.93 -7.60 -13.31
CA ALA A 49 -6.28 -7.37 -11.91
C ALA A 49 -5.96 -8.59 -11.01
N HIS A 50 -5.09 -9.50 -11.47
CA HIS A 50 -4.77 -10.69 -10.70
C HIS A 50 -3.89 -10.33 -9.52
N ASN A 51 -4.12 -11.03 -8.41
CA ASN A 51 -3.38 -10.81 -7.19
C ASN A 51 -2.26 -11.85 -7.06
N GLU A 52 -1.33 -11.79 -8.00
CA GLU A 52 -0.18 -12.67 -8.18
C GLU A 52 1.08 -11.82 -8.40
N ALA A 53 2.24 -12.45 -8.30
CA ALA A 53 3.52 -11.83 -8.64
C ALA A 53 3.55 -11.44 -10.13
N ASP A 54 4.14 -10.29 -10.44
CA ASP A 54 4.05 -9.68 -11.77
C ASP A 54 4.80 -10.46 -12.86
N LEU A 55 5.99 -10.99 -12.56
CA LEU A 55 6.85 -11.60 -13.57
C LEU A 55 7.65 -12.78 -13.01
N PHE A 56 7.39 -13.98 -13.53
CA PHE A 56 8.08 -15.23 -13.16
C PHE A 56 8.16 -15.48 -11.65
N GLY A 57 7.08 -15.19 -10.91
CA GLY A 57 7.06 -15.34 -9.45
C GLY A 57 7.77 -14.23 -8.68
N TYR A 58 8.21 -13.16 -9.33
CA TYR A 58 8.69 -11.94 -8.67
C TYR A 58 7.66 -10.81 -8.75
N GLU A 59 7.41 -10.16 -7.62
CA GLU A 59 6.66 -8.90 -7.59
C GLU A 59 7.56 -7.74 -8.07
N MET A 60 7.09 -6.98 -9.05
CA MET A 60 7.76 -5.79 -9.54
C MET A 60 7.35 -4.56 -8.74
N LYS A 61 8.34 -3.76 -8.35
CA LYS A 61 8.13 -2.41 -7.79
C LYS A 61 8.80 -1.37 -8.69
N ASN A 62 8.20 -0.18 -8.73
CA ASN A 62 8.79 0.97 -9.39
C ASN A 62 9.56 1.84 -8.39
N HIS A 63 10.49 2.66 -8.89
CA HIS A 63 11.05 3.79 -8.17
C HIS A 63 9.93 4.71 -7.67
N THR A 64 10.07 5.21 -6.44
CA THR A 64 9.09 6.13 -5.84
C THR A 64 9.81 7.33 -5.23
N THR A 65 9.29 8.52 -5.50
CA THR A 65 9.79 9.79 -4.93
C THR A 65 9.09 10.16 -3.62
N SER A 66 8.02 9.45 -3.26
CA SER A 66 7.26 9.67 -2.01
C SER A 66 8.00 9.20 -0.74
N GLY A 67 9.19 8.62 -0.89
CA GLY A 67 9.96 8.03 0.20
C GLY A 67 9.40 6.70 0.72
N LYS A 68 8.37 6.14 0.08
CA LYS A 68 7.65 4.94 0.52
C LYS A 68 7.41 4.00 -0.66
N THR A 69 7.43 2.69 -0.40
CA THR A 69 7.04 1.66 -1.37
C THR A 69 5.93 0.79 -0.78
N THR A 70 4.93 0.47 -1.62
CA THR A 70 3.72 -0.27 -1.24
C THR A 70 3.93 -1.77 -1.43
N PHE A 71 3.59 -2.57 -0.42
CA PHE A 71 3.47 -4.02 -0.54
C PHE A 71 2.25 -4.38 -1.39
N GLY A 72 1.08 -3.86 -1.02
CA GLY A 72 -0.14 -3.97 -1.80
C GLY A 72 -1.22 -2.97 -1.35
N ASP A 73 -2.21 -2.79 -2.22
CA ASP A 73 -3.47 -2.11 -1.91
C ASP A 73 -4.52 -3.19 -1.61
N TRP A 74 -4.73 -3.45 -0.32
CA TRP A 74 -5.60 -4.52 0.15
C TRP A 74 -6.68 -3.94 1.04
N SER A 75 -7.87 -3.73 0.47
CA SER A 75 -9.06 -3.32 1.23
C SER A 75 -9.33 -4.28 2.37
N ALA A 76 -9.80 -3.77 3.51
CA ALA A 76 -10.28 -4.56 4.63
C ALA A 76 -11.40 -5.54 4.19
N ASP A 77 -11.43 -6.75 4.75
CA ASP A 77 -12.55 -7.67 4.60
C ASP A 77 -13.78 -7.19 5.36
N TYR A 78 -13.58 -6.37 6.40
CA TYR A 78 -14.65 -5.66 7.07
C TYR A 78 -14.44 -4.14 7.05
N TYR A 79 -15.52 -3.44 6.71
CA TYR A 79 -15.69 -2.02 6.99
C TYR A 79 -17.05 -1.82 7.65
N ILE A 80 -17.13 -0.99 8.67
CA ILE A 80 -18.40 -0.74 9.37
C ILE A 80 -19.51 -0.24 8.43
N PHE A 81 -19.16 0.57 7.42
CA PHE A 81 -20.10 1.08 6.42
C PHE A 81 -20.53 0.05 5.37
N LYS A 82 -19.95 -1.15 5.37
CA LYS A 82 -20.43 -2.29 4.58
C LYS A 82 -21.41 -3.16 5.36
N ASN A 83 -21.63 -2.87 6.65
CA ASN A 83 -22.66 -3.56 7.41
C ASN A 83 -24.04 -2.99 7.05
N ASN A 84 -24.80 -3.75 6.27
CA ASN A 84 -26.13 -3.36 5.78
C ASN A 84 -27.14 -3.07 6.90
N GLN A 85 -26.91 -3.55 8.13
CA GLN A 85 -27.79 -3.29 9.27
C GLN A 85 -27.62 -1.88 9.86
N LEU A 86 -26.48 -1.21 9.61
CA LEU A 86 -26.13 0.07 10.25
C LEU A 86 -26.58 1.31 9.45
N ASN A 87 -27.14 1.13 8.25
CA ASN A 87 -27.54 2.20 7.33
C ASN A 87 -26.51 3.36 7.25
N LEU A 88 -25.21 2.99 7.23
CA LEU A 88 -24.09 3.92 7.22
C LEU A 88 -23.41 3.86 5.86
N SER A 89 -23.59 4.88 5.04
CA SER A 89 -22.88 4.98 3.76
C SER A 89 -21.39 5.26 3.98
N ARG A 90 -20.56 4.89 2.99
CA ARG A 90 -19.13 5.23 2.96
C ARG A 90 -18.89 6.75 3.06
N THR A 91 -19.73 7.56 2.42
CA THR A 91 -19.65 9.02 2.51
C THR A 91 -19.91 9.51 3.93
N GLN A 92 -20.94 9.00 4.60
CA GLN A 92 -21.18 9.33 6.01
C GLN A 92 -20.03 8.88 6.90
N PHE A 93 -19.50 7.68 6.69
CA PHE A 93 -18.31 7.19 7.39
C PHE A 93 -17.12 8.15 7.24
N ILE A 94 -16.81 8.60 6.01
CA ILE A 94 -15.72 9.55 5.76
C ILE A 94 -15.99 10.90 6.42
N LYS A 95 -17.23 11.38 6.47
CA LYS A 95 -17.58 12.62 7.17
C LYS A 95 -17.46 12.51 8.70
N ILE A 96 -17.81 11.35 9.26
CA ILE A 96 -17.80 11.10 10.71
C ILE A 96 -16.37 10.86 11.19
N PHE A 97 -15.59 10.03 10.50
CA PHE A 97 -14.27 9.60 10.95
C PHE A 97 -13.12 10.21 10.15
N GLY A 98 -13.36 10.88 9.02
CA GLY A 98 -12.33 11.56 8.25
C GLY A 98 -12.07 13.01 8.68
N LYS A 99 -11.13 13.67 7.99
CA LYS A 99 -10.77 15.07 8.18
C LYS A 99 -11.03 15.87 6.88
N PRO A 100 -11.62 17.07 6.95
CA PRO A 100 -11.74 17.94 5.79
C PRO A 100 -10.39 18.55 5.43
N ASN A 101 -10.11 18.67 4.13
CA ASN A 101 -8.92 19.33 3.63
C ASN A 101 -9.26 20.68 2.97
N ALA A 102 -8.87 21.79 3.60
CA ALA A 102 -9.13 23.14 3.10
C ALA A 102 -8.51 23.40 1.72
N GLN A 103 -7.35 22.82 1.42
CA GLN A 103 -6.68 22.93 0.10
C GLN A 103 -7.39 22.12 -0.99
N LYS A 104 -8.37 21.29 -0.62
CA LYS A 104 -9.21 20.50 -1.53
C LYS A 104 -10.69 20.89 -1.38
N ASN A 105 -10.97 22.19 -1.19
CA ASN A 105 -12.32 22.74 -1.04
C ASN A 105 -13.15 22.08 0.07
N GLY A 106 -12.50 21.70 1.17
CA GLY A 106 -13.16 21.08 2.31
C GLY A 106 -13.52 19.60 2.14
N ARG A 107 -13.09 18.96 1.05
CA ARG A 107 -13.31 17.52 0.81
C ARG A 107 -12.78 16.68 1.97
N TYR A 108 -13.61 15.78 2.49
CA TYR A 108 -13.21 14.87 3.55
C TYR A 108 -12.42 13.68 3.01
N SER A 109 -11.48 13.23 3.83
CA SER A 109 -10.77 11.98 3.62
C SER A 109 -10.52 11.25 4.94
N TRP A 110 -10.64 9.92 4.89
CA TRP A 110 -10.16 9.05 5.96
C TRP A 110 -8.72 8.68 5.64
N SER A 111 -7.82 9.66 5.77
CA SER A 111 -6.40 9.57 5.38
C SER A 111 -5.56 10.59 6.16
N GLY A 112 -4.28 10.28 6.40
CA GLY A 112 -3.40 11.14 7.20
C GLY A 112 -3.73 11.06 8.69
N GLU A 113 -3.94 12.21 9.35
CA GLU A 113 -4.19 12.28 10.81
C GLU A 113 -5.32 11.40 11.38
N PRO A 114 -6.44 11.15 10.67
CA PRO A 114 -7.47 10.19 11.08
C PRO A 114 -7.01 8.73 11.18
N ILE A 115 -5.88 8.40 10.55
CA ILE A 115 -5.37 7.02 10.44
C ILE A 115 -4.31 6.79 11.51
N PRO A 116 -4.56 5.88 12.47
CA PRO A 116 -3.57 5.52 13.47
C PRO A 116 -2.44 4.69 12.86
N THR A 117 -1.30 4.66 13.56
CA THR A 117 -0.27 3.63 13.38
C THR A 117 -0.37 2.60 14.51
N ILE A 118 0.33 1.48 14.40
CA ILE A 118 0.30 0.43 15.43
C ILE A 118 0.72 0.95 16.83
N HIS A 119 1.60 1.95 16.89
CA HIS A 119 2.14 2.51 18.14
C HIS A 119 1.59 3.88 18.51
N ARG A 120 0.83 4.51 17.62
CA ARG A 120 0.30 5.87 17.83
C ARG A 120 -1.15 5.95 17.40
N PRO A 121 -2.08 6.23 18.33
CA PRO A 121 -3.46 6.56 17.99
C PRO A 121 -3.55 7.76 17.04
N SER A 122 -4.69 7.87 16.37
CA SER A 122 -5.08 9.00 15.55
C SER A 122 -5.14 10.27 16.41
N SER A 123 -4.53 11.34 15.93
CA SER A 123 -4.60 12.65 16.57
C SER A 123 -5.91 13.39 16.24
N TRP A 124 -6.78 12.81 15.41
CA TRP A 124 -7.97 13.49 14.89
C TRP A 124 -9.30 12.94 15.41
N ASN A 125 -9.47 11.62 15.51
CA ASN A 125 -10.79 11.00 15.66
C ASN A 125 -10.82 9.86 16.70
N GLY A 126 -9.90 9.82 17.66
CA GLY A 126 -9.89 8.77 18.71
C GLY A 126 -9.67 7.34 18.22
N SER A 127 -9.31 7.14 16.94
CA SER A 127 -9.05 5.82 16.38
C SER A 127 -7.70 5.28 16.83
N LYS A 128 -7.59 3.97 17.03
CA LYS A 128 -6.33 3.26 17.28
C LYS A 128 -6.24 2.01 16.42
N MET A 129 -5.01 1.61 16.07
CA MET A 129 -4.75 0.33 15.42
C MET A 129 -4.35 -0.69 16.48
N LEU A 130 -4.85 -1.92 16.35
CA LEU A 130 -4.46 -3.06 17.18
C LEU A 130 -4.38 -4.32 16.35
N ILE A 131 -3.70 -5.33 16.87
CA ILE A 131 -3.67 -6.68 16.31
C ILE A 131 -4.06 -7.61 17.43
N ASP A 132 -5.11 -8.39 17.23
CA ASP A 132 -5.60 -9.32 18.24
C ASP A 132 -4.85 -10.67 18.24
N GLU A 133 -5.35 -11.60 19.03
CA GLU A 133 -4.78 -12.94 19.22
C GLU A 133 -4.89 -13.82 17.97
N ASP A 134 -5.87 -13.53 17.11
CA ASP A 134 -6.11 -14.23 15.83
C ASP A 134 -5.31 -13.60 14.67
N ASP A 135 -4.29 -12.79 14.97
CA ASP A 135 -3.50 -12.03 13.99
C ASP A 135 -4.36 -11.07 13.12
N THR A 136 -5.56 -10.69 13.57
CA THR A 136 -6.43 -9.76 12.84
C THR A 136 -6.04 -8.32 13.15
N ILE A 137 -5.70 -7.56 12.11
CA ILE A 137 -5.38 -6.14 12.24
C ILE A 137 -6.70 -5.35 12.25
N LYS A 138 -6.92 -4.51 13.25
CA LYS A 138 -8.14 -3.72 13.41
C LYS A 138 -7.82 -2.24 13.56
N ILE A 139 -8.64 -1.39 12.94
CA ILE A 139 -8.76 0.01 13.31
C ILE A 139 -10.07 0.17 14.07
N VAL A 140 -9.97 0.59 15.33
CA VAL A 140 -11.11 0.76 16.23
C VAL A 140 -11.23 2.22 16.68
N TYR A 141 -12.45 2.69 16.86
CA TYR A 141 -12.80 3.99 17.40
C TYR A 141 -13.11 3.89 18.90
N ASN A 142 -12.68 4.89 19.68
CA ASN A 142 -12.99 5.00 21.10
C ASN A 142 -13.55 6.40 21.37
N TYR A 143 -14.85 6.50 21.66
CA TYR A 143 -15.53 7.78 21.83
C TYR A 143 -14.89 8.68 22.89
N SER A 144 -14.49 8.07 24.02
CA SER A 144 -13.80 8.73 25.12
C SER A 144 -12.49 9.40 24.69
N GLN A 145 -11.81 8.84 23.68
CA GLN A 145 -10.49 9.29 23.20
C GLN A 145 -10.57 10.23 21.99
N ASP A 146 -11.76 10.50 21.46
CA ASP A 146 -11.92 11.46 20.37
C ASP A 146 -11.67 12.89 20.88
N PRO A 147 -10.64 13.60 20.35
CA PRO A 147 -10.23 14.91 20.84
C PRO A 147 -11.08 16.05 20.27
N ARG A 148 -12.00 15.78 19.33
CA ARG A 148 -12.77 16.84 18.66
C ARG A 148 -13.75 17.47 19.64
N PRO A 149 -13.74 18.81 19.81
CA PRO A 149 -14.58 19.49 20.80
C PRO A 149 -16.08 19.39 20.48
N ASN A 150 -16.44 19.11 19.23
CA ASN A 150 -17.82 18.96 18.76
C ASN A 150 -18.16 17.50 18.40
N LYS A 151 -17.46 16.50 18.96
CA LYS A 151 -17.68 15.08 18.65
C LYS A 151 -19.11 14.62 18.88
N ASP A 152 -19.82 15.15 19.88
CA ASP A 152 -21.23 14.80 20.16
C ASP A 152 -22.17 15.19 18.99
N LYS A 153 -21.78 16.19 18.19
CA LYS A 153 -22.53 16.63 17.00
C LYS A 153 -22.12 15.89 15.73
N ILE A 154 -20.88 15.40 15.67
CA ILE A 154 -20.33 14.71 14.49
C ILE A 154 -20.68 13.23 14.52
N VAL A 155 -20.56 12.59 15.69
CA VAL A 155 -20.69 11.15 15.87
C VAL A 155 -22.11 10.83 16.36
N PRO A 156 -22.94 10.16 15.57
CA PRO A 156 -24.27 9.72 15.97
C PRO A 156 -24.24 8.89 17.27
N THR A 157 -25.24 9.04 18.14
CA THR A 157 -25.30 8.38 19.46
C THR A 157 -25.02 6.88 19.42
N TRP A 158 -25.53 6.18 18.41
CA TRP A 158 -25.33 4.73 18.26
C TRP A 158 -23.88 4.34 17.86
N LEU A 159 -23.07 5.29 17.39
CA LEU A 159 -21.63 5.16 17.13
C LEU A 159 -20.77 5.68 18.29
N GLN A 160 -21.35 6.29 19.33
CA GLN A 160 -20.64 6.78 20.51
C GLN A 160 -20.30 5.61 21.44
N GLN A 161 -19.41 4.74 20.98
CA GLN A 161 -19.04 3.50 21.65
C GLN A 161 -17.53 3.44 21.87
N GLU A 162 -17.12 2.66 22.87
CA GLU A 162 -15.72 2.27 23.04
C GLU A 162 -15.43 1.02 22.20
N ASN A 163 -14.21 0.93 21.68
CA ASN A 163 -13.73 -0.19 20.88
C ASN A 163 -14.59 -0.55 19.65
N LEU A 164 -15.23 0.45 19.01
CA LEU A 164 -16.02 0.25 17.81
C LEU A 164 -15.12 -0.08 16.62
N THR A 165 -15.25 -1.26 16.02
CA THR A 165 -14.43 -1.63 14.85
C THR A 165 -14.86 -0.84 13.62
N LEU A 166 -13.95 -0.04 13.06
CA LEU A 166 -14.17 0.72 11.84
C LEU A 166 -13.78 -0.08 10.60
N ALA A 167 -12.64 -0.78 10.69
CA ALA A 167 -12.13 -1.65 9.64
C ALA A 167 -11.32 -2.80 10.27
N SER A 168 -11.34 -3.97 9.65
CA SER A 168 -10.46 -5.08 10.05
C SER A 168 -9.97 -5.88 8.85
N TRP A 169 -8.75 -6.40 8.99
CA TRP A 169 -8.07 -7.28 8.07
C TRP A 169 -7.76 -8.59 8.78
N SER A 170 -8.56 -9.63 8.50
CA SER A 170 -8.29 -10.96 9.01
C SER A 170 -7.02 -11.56 8.38
N LYS A 171 -6.40 -12.50 9.09
CA LYS A 171 -5.27 -13.27 8.58
C LYS A 171 -5.66 -14.03 7.31
N GLU A 172 -6.81 -14.67 7.31
CA GLU A 172 -7.38 -15.43 6.19
C GLU A 172 -7.56 -14.54 4.95
N TRP A 173 -7.82 -13.25 5.16
CA TRP A 173 -7.98 -12.28 4.09
C TRP A 173 -6.65 -11.76 3.55
N LEU A 174 -5.69 -11.41 4.42
CA LEU A 174 -4.42 -10.81 4.00
C LEU A 174 -3.37 -11.84 3.55
N GLN A 175 -3.26 -12.97 4.24
CA GLN A 175 -2.21 -13.95 4.01
C GLN A 175 -2.18 -14.47 2.57
N PRO A 176 -3.31 -14.89 1.95
CA PRO A 176 -3.30 -15.30 0.56
C PRO A 176 -2.91 -14.15 -0.38
N LYS A 177 -3.23 -12.90 -0.02
CA LYS A 177 -2.92 -11.76 -0.88
C LYS A 177 -1.43 -11.41 -0.88
N PHE A 178 -0.82 -11.52 0.28
CA PHE A 178 0.61 -11.33 0.46
C PHE A 178 1.39 -12.45 -0.19
N THR A 179 1.05 -13.71 0.13
CA THR A 179 1.82 -14.88 -0.26
C THR A 179 1.87 -15.07 -1.78
N LYS A 180 0.76 -14.82 -2.48
CA LYS A 180 0.72 -14.90 -3.94
C LYS A 180 1.66 -13.91 -4.64
N LYS A 181 2.00 -12.80 -3.98
CA LYS A 181 2.88 -11.76 -4.53
C LYS A 181 4.35 -11.94 -4.11
N PHE A 182 4.60 -12.16 -2.82
CA PHE A 182 5.95 -12.03 -2.26
C PHE A 182 6.60 -13.34 -1.79
N SER A 183 5.84 -14.44 -1.64
CA SER A 183 6.38 -15.70 -1.11
C SER A 183 6.93 -16.65 -2.17
N GLN A 184 6.87 -16.26 -3.45
CA GLN A 184 7.37 -17.08 -4.55
C GLN A 184 8.90 -16.91 -4.68
N ASN A 185 9.35 -16.07 -5.61
CA ASN A 185 10.78 -15.85 -5.86
C ASN A 185 11.31 -14.53 -5.28
N GLY A 186 10.42 -13.72 -4.71
CA GLY A 186 10.75 -12.47 -4.05
C GLY A 186 10.22 -11.27 -4.82
N TRP A 187 11.01 -10.23 -4.89
CA TRP A 187 10.63 -8.98 -5.54
C TRP A 187 11.82 -8.35 -6.23
N PHE A 188 11.52 -7.49 -7.20
CA PHE A 188 12.53 -6.63 -7.81
C PHE A 188 12.04 -5.20 -7.94
N LYS A 189 12.98 -4.27 -8.04
CA LYS A 189 12.67 -2.85 -8.19
C LYS A 189 13.59 -2.21 -9.23
N CYS A 190 12.99 -1.49 -10.17
CA CYS A 190 13.71 -0.68 -11.14
C CYS A 190 13.90 0.73 -10.56
N LEU A 191 15.14 1.16 -10.41
CA LEU A 191 15.51 2.43 -9.78
C LEU A 191 15.92 3.47 -10.82
N GLN A 192 15.46 4.70 -10.60
CA GLN A 192 15.84 5.87 -11.38
C GLN A 192 16.94 6.66 -10.68
N ASP A 193 17.72 7.39 -11.47
CA ASP A 193 18.55 8.49 -11.00
C ASP A 193 17.74 9.77 -10.80
N ASP A 194 18.39 10.84 -10.33
CA ASP A 194 17.76 12.13 -10.07
C ASP A 194 17.20 12.82 -11.32
N CYS A 195 17.60 12.37 -12.52
CA CYS A 195 17.06 12.85 -13.80
C CYS A 195 15.81 12.06 -14.25
N GLY A 196 15.42 11.02 -13.50
CA GLY A 196 14.32 10.12 -13.81
C GLY A 196 14.68 9.03 -14.83
N VAL A 197 15.97 8.78 -15.05
CA VAL A 197 16.46 7.74 -15.97
C VAL A 197 16.67 6.45 -15.19
N TYR A 198 16.18 5.31 -15.69
CA TYR A 198 16.42 4.04 -15.03
C TYR A 198 17.88 3.59 -15.17
N ARG A 199 18.55 3.37 -14.03
CA ARG A 199 19.98 3.03 -13.98
C ARG A 199 20.27 1.72 -13.28
N THR A 200 19.30 1.18 -12.53
CA THR A 200 19.56 0.02 -11.69
C THR A 200 18.33 -0.84 -11.58
N ILE A 201 18.52 -2.16 -11.56
CA ILE A 201 17.53 -3.13 -11.09
C ILE A 201 18.08 -3.83 -9.86
N VAL A 202 17.24 -3.97 -8.82
CA VAL A 202 17.59 -4.62 -7.56
C VAL A 202 16.61 -5.72 -7.23
N PHE A 203 17.06 -6.74 -6.51
CA PHE A 203 16.25 -7.87 -6.08
C PHE A 203 16.33 -8.05 -4.57
N GLY A 204 15.22 -8.48 -3.99
CA GLY A 204 15.12 -8.93 -2.61
C GLY A 204 14.57 -10.35 -2.52
N GLU A 205 14.84 -11.00 -1.39
CA GLU A 205 14.40 -12.36 -1.13
C GLU A 205 12.87 -12.49 -0.98
N PRO A 206 12.31 -13.70 -1.15
CA PRO A 206 10.93 -14.00 -0.77
C PRO A 206 10.63 -13.62 0.67
N MET A 207 9.42 -13.14 0.90
CA MET A 207 8.89 -12.85 2.23
C MET A 207 7.67 -13.72 2.49
N ASN A 208 7.50 -14.19 3.72
CA ASN A 208 6.27 -14.86 4.16
C ASN A 208 5.39 -13.90 4.98
N PHE A 209 4.14 -14.31 5.19
CA PHE A 209 3.15 -13.49 5.89
C PHE A 209 3.53 -13.24 7.34
N GLU A 210 4.13 -14.22 8.03
CA GLU A 210 4.53 -14.11 9.44
C GLU A 210 5.61 -13.04 9.63
N ASN A 211 6.61 -13.01 8.76
CA ASN A 211 7.65 -11.99 8.79
C ASN A 211 7.05 -10.61 8.46
N TRP A 212 6.15 -10.53 7.48
CA TRP A 212 5.46 -9.28 7.16
C TRP A 212 4.62 -8.77 8.32
N LEU A 213 3.87 -9.63 9.00
CA LEU A 213 3.05 -9.24 10.15
C LEU A 213 3.91 -8.77 11.33
N LYS A 214 5.09 -9.37 11.55
CA LYS A 214 6.06 -8.86 12.54
C LYS A 214 6.49 -7.42 12.24
N LEU A 215 6.63 -7.06 10.97
CA LEU A 215 6.93 -5.68 10.56
C LEU A 215 5.76 -4.73 10.80
N VAL A 216 4.52 -5.20 10.66
CA VAL A 216 3.34 -4.42 11.05
C VAL A 216 3.34 -4.21 12.56
N ARG A 217 3.58 -5.26 13.35
CA ARG A 217 3.66 -5.19 14.83
C ARG A 217 4.76 -4.24 15.30
N SER A 218 5.90 -4.17 14.59
CA SER A 218 6.99 -3.25 14.93
C SER A 218 6.77 -1.82 14.42
N GLY A 219 5.79 -1.59 13.55
CA GLY A 219 5.51 -0.29 12.94
C GLY A 219 6.40 0.06 11.75
N VAL A 220 7.21 -0.88 11.27
CA VAL A 220 7.99 -0.73 10.03
C VAL A 220 7.06 -0.72 8.81
N VAL A 221 6.10 -1.65 8.79
CA VAL A 221 5.00 -1.64 7.83
C VAL A 221 3.82 -0.89 8.46
N PHE A 222 3.28 0.07 7.74
CA PHE A 222 2.15 0.88 8.21
C PHE A 222 1.05 0.93 7.15
N PHE A 223 -0.17 1.17 7.64
CA PHE A 223 -1.35 1.40 6.82
C PHE A 223 -1.43 2.87 6.39
N ASP A 224 -1.67 3.09 5.12
CA ASP A 224 -1.89 4.39 4.50
C ASP A 224 -3.20 4.33 3.72
N SER A 225 -4.21 5.04 4.21
CA SER A 225 -5.51 5.09 3.54
C SER A 225 -5.54 6.25 2.56
N GLY A 226 -5.92 5.99 1.31
CA GLY A 226 -6.24 6.99 0.30
C GLY A 226 -7.76 7.25 0.17
N MET A 227 -8.56 6.86 1.16
CA MET A 227 -10.02 6.94 1.11
C MET A 227 -10.51 8.41 1.18
N TYR A 228 -11.25 8.88 0.18
CA TYR A 228 -11.79 10.25 0.15
C TYR A 228 -13.17 10.33 -0.54
N GLU A 229 -13.87 11.45 -0.35
CA GLU A 229 -15.18 11.71 -0.95
C GLU A 229 -15.13 11.87 -2.49
N GLY A 230 -16.05 11.24 -3.21
CA GLY A 230 -16.12 11.31 -4.67
C GLY A 230 -15.23 10.30 -5.41
N ASN A 231 -14.58 9.37 -4.69
CA ASN A 231 -13.98 8.17 -5.27
C ASN A 231 -14.46 6.95 -4.49
N GLU A 232 -14.86 5.88 -5.19
CA GLU A 232 -15.39 4.65 -4.60
C GLU A 232 -14.29 3.73 -4.05
N ARG A 233 -13.06 3.85 -4.53
CA ARG A 233 -11.92 3.04 -4.08
C ARG A 233 -11.55 3.38 -2.64
N ASN A 234 -11.28 2.35 -1.85
CA ASN A 234 -10.85 2.53 -0.46
C ASN A 234 -9.38 2.95 -0.37
N TYR A 235 -8.54 2.51 -1.30
CA TYR A 235 -7.09 2.73 -1.29
C TYR A 235 -6.45 2.36 0.04
N SER A 236 -6.30 1.06 0.28
CA SER A 236 -5.90 0.49 1.55
C SER A 236 -4.46 0.01 1.47
N GLN A 237 -3.52 0.94 1.50
CA GLN A 237 -2.15 0.69 1.12
C GLN A 237 -1.32 0.28 2.32
N TRP A 238 -0.68 -0.88 2.23
CA TRP A 238 0.31 -1.33 3.22
C TRP A 238 1.70 -0.98 2.72
N ARG A 239 2.42 -0.14 3.46
CA ARG A 239 3.64 0.52 2.99
C ARG A 239 4.77 0.42 4.00
N ALA A 240 6.00 0.53 3.50
CA ALA A 240 7.17 0.81 4.33
C ALA A 240 8.00 1.93 3.66
N ASN A 241 8.86 2.58 4.44
CA ASN A 241 9.78 3.58 3.93
C ASN A 241 10.78 2.94 2.96
N ASN A 242 11.24 3.70 1.96
CA ASN A 242 12.22 3.23 1.00
C ASN A 242 13.51 2.78 1.68
N THR A 243 13.93 3.42 2.77
CA THR A 243 15.10 2.99 3.56
C THR A 243 14.98 1.54 4.05
N TYR A 244 13.78 1.10 4.42
CA TYR A 244 13.56 -0.29 4.79
C TYR A 244 13.62 -1.21 3.57
N TRP A 245 12.96 -0.85 2.47
CA TRP A 245 13.05 -1.61 1.21
C TRP A 245 14.49 -1.74 0.70
N ASP A 246 15.28 -0.68 0.81
CA ASP A 246 16.67 -0.66 0.37
C ASP A 246 17.52 -1.60 1.25
N SER A 247 17.19 -1.73 2.54
CA SER A 247 17.85 -2.70 3.45
C SER A 247 17.57 -4.16 3.11
N LEU A 248 16.52 -4.44 2.32
CA LEU A 248 16.15 -5.79 1.88
C LEU A 248 16.81 -6.20 0.56
N ILE A 249 17.58 -5.31 -0.06
CA ILE A 249 18.26 -5.58 -1.33
C ILE A 249 19.42 -6.54 -1.09
N VAL A 250 19.42 -7.65 -1.83
CA VAL A 250 20.47 -8.68 -1.78
C VAL A 250 21.24 -8.79 -3.10
N ARG A 251 20.66 -8.31 -4.21
CA ARG A 251 21.28 -8.31 -5.54
C ARG A 251 20.99 -7.01 -6.28
N LYS A 252 21.96 -6.52 -7.06
CA LYS A 252 21.92 -5.23 -7.75
C LYS A 252 22.67 -5.30 -9.08
N TYR A 253 22.08 -4.73 -10.13
CA TYR A 253 22.65 -4.66 -11.47
C TYR A 253 22.45 -3.26 -12.07
N PRO A 254 23.40 -2.73 -12.87
CA PRO A 254 24.66 -3.33 -13.35
C PRO A 254 25.75 -3.55 -12.26
N PRO A 255 26.83 -4.33 -12.54
CA PRO A 255 27.20 -4.92 -13.85
C PRO A 255 26.26 -6.05 -14.26
N PHE A 256 25.81 -6.07 -15.52
CA PHE A 256 24.92 -7.12 -16.01
C PHE A 256 25.67 -8.45 -16.16
N PRO A 257 25.01 -9.60 -15.91
CA PRO A 257 25.59 -10.92 -16.21
C PRO A 257 26.00 -11.00 -17.68
N GLN A 258 27.13 -11.67 -17.96
CA GLN A 258 27.53 -11.98 -19.32
C GLN A 258 26.59 -13.05 -19.90
N GLU A 259 26.17 -12.85 -21.14
CA GLU A 259 25.44 -13.87 -21.91
C GLU A 259 26.47 -14.94 -22.30
N ASN A 260 26.29 -16.17 -21.79
CA ASN A 260 27.07 -17.34 -22.22
C ASN A 260 26.52 -17.87 -23.55
#